data_AF-A0A920IJJ8-F1
#
_entry.id   AF-A0A920IJJ8-F1
#
_cell.length_a   1.000
_cell.length_b   1.000
_cell.length_c   1.000
_cell.angle_alpha   90.00
_cell.angle_beta   90.00
_cell.angle_gamma   90.00
#
_symmetry.space_group_name_H-M   'P 1'
#
loop_
_entity.id
_entity.type
_entity.pdbx_description
1 polymer ?
#
loop_
_entity_poly.entity_id
_entity_poly.type
_entity_poly.pdbx_seq_one_letter_code
_entity_poly.pdbx_strand_id
1 'polypeptide(L)' 'MIDSWGIANTFLALMFCSLMSIAGDLIASKAKRTIAIKDFGNLLPGHGGILDRIDSHLVCIPIFFF' A
#
# COMPACT_ATOMS: atom_id res chain seq x y z
N MET A 1 25.10 -1.96 -16.57
CA MET A 1 24.69 -0.80 -17.39
C MET A 1 23.21 -0.60 -17.12
N ILE A 2 22.83 0.56 -16.59
CA ILE A 2 21.40 0.86 -16.41
C ILE A 2 20.95 1.45 -17.75
N ASP A 3 20.21 0.68 -18.53
CA ASP A 3 19.70 1.13 -19.81
C ASP A 3 18.68 2.26 -19.58
N SER A 4 18.73 3.35 -20.36
CA SER A 4 17.78 4.47 -20.21
C SER A 4 16.32 4.03 -20.37
N TRP A 5 16.08 2.95 -21.12
CA TRP A 5 14.79 2.27 -21.22
C TRP A 5 14.35 1.62 -19.90
N GLY A 6 15.29 1.01 -19.16
CA GLY A 6 15.04 0.46 -17.83
C GLY A 6 14.69 1.54 -16.81
N ILE A 7 15.30 2.73 -16.92
CA ILE A 7 15.00 3.88 -16.06
C ILE A 7 13.58 4.40 -16.32
N ALA A 8 13.18 4.56 -17.59
CA ALA A 8 11.84 5.02 -17.93
C ALA A 8 10.74 4.05 -17.42
N ASN A 9 10.94 2.74 -17.60
CA ASN A 9 10.01 1.73 -17.10
C ASN A 9 9.92 1.72 -15.57
N THR A 10 11.06 1.80 -14.87
CA THR A 10 11.06 1.88 -13.39
C THR A 10 10.39 3.15 -12.89
N PHE A 11 10.58 4.28 -13.58
CA PHE A 11 9.90 5.53 -13.21
C PHE A 11 8.38 5.45 -13.38
N LEU A 12 7.92 4.83 -14.47
CA LEU A 12 6.49 4.60 -14.72
C LEU A 12 5.89 3.64 -13.67
N ALA A 13 6.61 2.57 -13.35
CA ALA A 13 6.20 1.61 -12.31
C ALA A 13 6.08 2.29 -10.93
N LEU A 14 7.04 3.16 -10.57
CA LEU A 14 6.99 3.92 -9.32
C LEU A 14 5.80 4.88 -9.26
N MET A 15 5.52 5.60 -10.35
CA MET A 15 4.34 6.46 -10.45
C MET A 15 3.05 5.65 -10.25
N PHE A 16 2.94 4.50 -10.91
CA PHE A 16 1.77 3.63 -10.76
C PHE A 16 1.65 3.04 -9.35
N CYS A 17 2.76 2.62 -8.74
CA CYS A 17 2.78 2.12 -7.35
C CYS A 17 2.28 3.18 -6.37
N SER A 18 2.66 4.45 -6.55
CA SER A 18 2.21 5.54 -5.68
C SER A 18 0.70 5.75 -5.71
N LEU A 19 0.09 5.68 -6.91
CA LEU A 19 -1.36 5.77 -7.09
C LEU A 19 -2.06 4.57 -6.44
N MET A 20 -1.52 3.37 -6.64
CA MET A 20 -2.09 2.14 -6.09
C MET A 20 -1.95 2.07 -4.56
N SER A 21 -0.87 2.62 -3.99
CA SER A 21 -0.67 2.74 -2.54
C SER A 21 -1.77 3.57 -1.89
N ILE A 22 -2.10 4.72 -2.47
CA ILE A 22 -3.21 5.58 -2.01
C ILE A 22 -4.55 4.84 -2.13
N ALA A 23 -4.77 4.13 -3.24
CA ALA A 23 -5.98 3.34 -3.43
C ALA A 23 -6.11 2.20 -2.39
N GLY A 24 -5.00 1.54 -2.04
CA GLY A 24 -4.94 0.50 -1.01
C GLY A 24 -5.35 1.00 0.36
N ASP A 25 -4.78 2.13 0.80
CA ASP A 25 -5.12 2.78 2.08
C ASP A 25 -6.61 3.18 2.15
N LEU A 26 -7.16 3.68 1.04
CA LEU A 26 -8.58 4.01 0.92
C LEU A 26 -9.48 2.78 1.01
N ILE A 27 -9.11 1.67 0.36
CA ILE A 27 -9.87 0.41 0.40
C ILE A 27 -9.85 -0.15 1.83
N ALA A 28 -8.68 -0.16 2.47
CA ALA A 28 -8.53 -0.59 3.85
C ALA A 28 -9.39 0.27 4.80
N SER A 29 -9.35 1.59 4.62
CA SER A 29 -10.19 2.53 5.38
C SER A 29 -11.69 2.32 5.16
N LYS A 30 -12.14 2.07 3.93
CA LYS A 30 -13.55 1.74 3.64
C LYS A 30 -13.96 0.40 4.23
N ALA A 31 -13.08 -0.60 4.16
CA ALA A 31 -13.32 -1.91 4.77
C ALA A 31 -13.56 -1.73 6.28
N LYS A 32 -12.68 -1.02 6.99
CA LYS A 32 -12.83 -0.70 8.42
C LYS A 32 -14.20 -0.10 8.77
N ARG A 33 -14.71 0.84 7.95
CA ARG A 33 -16.04 1.45 8.14
C ARG A 33 -17.19 0.46 7.94
N THR A 34 -17.05 -0.47 7.01
CA THR A 34 -18.09 -1.48 6.72
C THR A 34 -18.28 -2.45 7.88
N ILE A 35 -17.19 -2.79 8.56
CA ILE A 35 -17.19 -3.65 9.76
C ILE A 35 -17.30 -2.85 11.07
N ALA A 36 -17.59 -1.54 11.00
CA ALA A 36 -17.72 -0.63 12.16
C ALA A 36 -16.53 -0.64 13.14
N ILE A 37 -15.33 -0.98 12.66
CA ILE A 37 -14.09 -0.95 13.43
C ILE A 37 -13.24 0.26 13.03
N LYS A 38 -12.43 0.74 13.97
CA LYS A 38 -11.51 1.86 13.72
C LYS A 38 -10.10 1.41 13.31
N ASP A 39 -9.63 0.31 13.92
CA ASP A 39 -8.30 -0.26 13.71
C ASP A 39 -8.44 -1.78 13.56
N PHE A 40 -7.68 -2.40 12.64
CA PHE A 40 -7.76 -3.86 12.39
C PHE A 40 -7.27 -4.74 13.55
N GLY A 41 -6.64 -4.14 14.56
CA GLY A 41 -6.17 -4.82 15.76
C GLY A 41 -5.60 -3.83 16.76
N ASN A 42 -5.29 -4.33 17.95
CA ASN A 42 -4.76 -3.52 19.06
C ASN A 42 -3.38 -4.01 19.52
N LEU A 43 -2.59 -4.51 18.56
CA LEU A 43 -1.32 -5.20 18.86
C LEU A 43 -0.28 -4.27 19.48
N LEU A 44 -0.31 -2.98 19.14
CA LEU A 44 0.49 -1.94 19.79
C LEU A 44 -0.44 -1.03 20.59
N PRO A 45 -0.40 -1.05 21.94
CA PRO A 45 -1.27 -0.21 22.75
C PRO A 45 -1.02 1.27 22.43
N GLY A 46 -2.03 1.94 21.90
CA GLY A 46 -1.98 3.36 21.51
C GLY A 46 -1.47 3.65 20.08
N HIS A 47 -1.18 2.63 19.26
CA HIS A 47 -0.62 2.80 17.91
C HIS A 47 -1.43 2.16 16.78
N GLY A 48 -2.56 1.51 17.10
CA GLY A 48 -3.44 0.87 16.13
C GLY A 48 -2.97 -0.53 15.71
N GLY A 49 -3.51 -1.03 14.60
CA GLY A 49 -3.21 -2.36 14.07
C GLY A 49 -2.00 -2.38 13.13
N ILE A 50 -1.19 -3.44 13.19
CA ILE A 50 -0.09 -3.66 12.22
C ILE A 50 -0.62 -3.67 10.77
N LEU A 51 -1.86 -4.14 10.56
CA LEU A 51 -2.44 -4.23 9.23
C LEU A 51 -2.66 -2.85 8.58
N ASP A 52 -2.93 -1.80 9.37
CA ASP A 52 -3.03 -0.41 8.88
C ASP A 52 -1.67 0.20 8.51
N ARG A 53 -0.55 -0.46 8.86
CA ARG A 53 0.79 -0.04 8.46
C ARG A 53 1.25 -0.74 7.18
N ILE A 54 0.67 -1.90 6.89
CA ILE A 54 1.12 -2.82 5.84
C ILE A 54 0.13 -2.86 4.66
N ASP A 55 -1.07 -2.32 4.79
CA ASP A 55 -2.08 -2.25 3.73
C ASP A 55 -1.60 -1.58 2.43
N SER A 56 -0.91 -0.45 2.52
CA SER A 56 -0.26 0.23 1.39
C SER A 56 0.87 -0.59 0.77
N HIS A 57 1.61 -1.34 1.59
CA HIS A 57 2.72 -2.19 1.13
C HIS A 57 2.22 -3.47 0.46
N LEU A 58 1.10 -4.03 0.94
CA LEU A 58 0.45 -5.19 0.33
C LEU A 58 0.05 -4.96 -1.12
N VAL A 59 -0.29 -3.71 -1.48
CA VAL A 59 -0.61 -3.33 -2.85
C VAL A 59 0.66 -3.07 -3.68
N CYS A 60 1.70 -2.48 -3.10
CA CYS A 60 2.93 -2.17 -3.83
C CYS A 60 3.85 -3.38 -4.09
N ILE A 61 3.89 -4.39 -3.22
CA ILE A 61 4.73 -5.60 -3.40
C ILE A 61 4.46 -6.33 -4.73
N PRO A 62 3.20 -6.70 -5.09
CA PRO A 62 2.95 -7.39 -6.35
C PRO A 62 3.23 -6.53 -7.58
N ILE A 63 3.13 -5.20 -7.47
CA ILE A 63 3.41 -4.24 -8.56
C ILE A 63 4.91 -4.17 -8.87
N PHE A 64 5.77 -4.43 -7.88
CA PHE A 64 7.23 -4.35 -8.03
C PHE A 64 7.86 -5.68 -8.43
N PHE A 65 7.20 -6.80 -8.14
CA PHE A 65 7.68 -8.15 -8.44
C PHE A 65 7.25 -8.66 -9.83
N PHE A 66 6.19 -8.09 -10.41
CA PHE A 66 5.74 -8.34 -11.78
C PHE A 66 6.22 -7.25 -12.73
#